data_AF-A0A969X9D7-F1
#
_entry.id   AF-A0A969X9D7-F1
#
_cell.length_a   1.000
_cell.length_b   1.000
_cell.length_c   1.000
_cell.angle_alpha   90.00
_cell.angle_beta   90.00
_cell.angle_gamma   90.00
#
_symmetry.space_group_name_H-M   'P 1'
#
loop_
_entity.id
_entity.type
_entity.pdbx_description
1 polymer ?
#
loop_
_entity_poly.entity_id
_entity_poly.type
_entity_poly.pdbx_seq_one_letter_code
_entity_poly.pdbx_strand_id
1 'polypeptide(L)'
;SLDRQEAILAGEEAVKAAINGQNGVMIAFERLPGREYRVQTVLVPIQKVMLTEQVLPHEFIHPNGHDVTTDFIDWCHPLLGGPLAPFAMLDI
;
A
#
# COMPACT_ATOMS: atom_id res chain seq x y z
N SER A 1 1.14 12.28 6.47
CA SER A 1 1.75 11.22 5.63
C SER A 1 0.74 10.79 4.58
N LEU A 2 1.24 10.21 3.49
CA LEU A 2 0.43 9.57 2.44
C LEU A 2 -0.42 8.44 3.03
N ASP A 3 0.20 7.55 3.81
CA ASP A 3 -0.47 6.47 4.54
C ASP A 3 -1.72 6.93 5.33
N ARG A 4 -1.63 8.04 6.06
CA ARG A 4 -2.79 8.60 6.78
C ARG A 4 -3.92 9.04 5.85
N GLN A 5 -3.60 9.62 4.69
CA GLN A 5 -4.60 10.06 3.72
C GLN A 5 -5.31 8.85 3.09
N GLU A 6 -4.55 7.81 2.75
CA GLU A 6 -5.10 6.55 2.23
C GLU A 6 -5.95 5.85 3.30
N ALA A 7 -5.51 5.78 4.56
CA ALA A 7 -6.31 5.21 5.65
C ALA A 7 -7.66 5.91 5.84
N ILE A 8 -7.69 7.26 5.75
CA ILE A 8 -8.93 8.04 5.80
C ILE A 8 -9.82 7.71 4.59
N LEU A 9 -9.26 7.72 3.38
CA LEU A 9 -9.98 7.39 2.15
C LEU A 9 -10.60 5.98 2.21
N ALA A 10 -9.84 4.98 2.68
CA ALA A 10 -10.36 3.62 2.85
C ALA A 10 -11.57 3.57 3.79
N GLY A 11 -11.51 4.29 4.91
CA GLY A 11 -12.61 4.39 5.86
C GLY A 11 -13.85 5.07 5.27
N GLU A 12 -13.66 6.19 4.57
CA GLU A 12 -14.75 6.90 3.89
C GLU A 12 -15.45 6.02 2.85
N GLU A 13 -14.69 5.35 1.99
CA GLU A 13 -15.24 4.46 0.97
C GLU A 13 -15.92 3.22 1.58
N ALA A 14 -15.41 2.71 2.71
CA ALA A 14 -16.06 1.62 3.43
C ALA A 14 -17.45 2.03 3.95
N VAL A 15 -17.58 3.23 4.53
CA VAL A 15 -18.86 3.77 5.00
C VAL A 15 -19.82 3.98 3.82
N LYS A 16 -19.36 4.56 2.70
CA LYS A 16 -20.17 4.73 1.49
C LYS A 16 -20.66 3.38 0.96
N ALA A 17 -19.80 2.37 0.90
CA ALA A 17 -20.16 1.03 0.46
C ALA A 17 -21.24 0.40 1.37
N ALA A 18 -21.07 0.51 2.68
CA ALA A 18 -22.04 0.00 3.66
C ALA A 18 -23.41 0.68 3.54
N ILE A 19 -23.45 2.01 3.40
CA ILE A 19 -24.70 2.77 3.20
C ILE A 19 -25.40 2.36 1.89
N ASN A 20 -24.62 2.05 0.85
CA ASN A 20 -25.12 1.55 -0.43
C ASN A 20 -25.46 0.04 -0.41
N GLY A 21 -25.54 -0.59 0.77
CA GLY A 21 -25.96 -1.97 0.94
C GLY A 21 -24.93 -3.02 0.54
N GLN A 22 -23.68 -2.63 0.29
CA GLN A 22 -22.60 -3.59 0.04
C GLN A 22 -22.22 -4.31 1.33
N ASN A 23 -22.06 -5.64 1.26
CA ASN A 23 -21.65 -6.48 2.38
C ASN A 23 -20.60 -7.50 1.92
N GLY A 24 -19.87 -8.09 2.87
CA GLY A 24 -18.89 -9.14 2.56
C GLY A 24 -17.77 -8.69 1.62
N VAL A 25 -17.41 -7.41 1.65
CA VAL A 25 -16.40 -6.77 0.79
C VAL A 25 -15.40 -5.98 1.63
N MET A 26 -14.20 -5.79 1.10
CA MET A 26 -13.12 -4.98 1.64
C MET A 26 -12.81 -3.84 0.66
N ILE A 27 -12.48 -2.66 1.18
CA ILE A 27 -11.87 -1.59 0.38
C ILE A 27 -10.39 -1.92 0.22
N ALA A 28 -9.93 -2.01 -1.02
CA ALA A 28 -8.52 -2.18 -1.36
C ALA A 28 -8.04 -1.02 -2.25
N PHE A 29 -6.73 -0.85 -2.32
CA PHE A 29 -6.08 0.10 -3.21
C PHE A 29 -5.50 -0.61 -4.43
N GLU A 30 -5.86 -0.12 -5.61
CA GLU A 30 -5.23 -0.52 -6.86
C GLU A 30 -4.28 0.60 -7.31
N ARG A 31 -2.98 0.30 -7.41
CA ARG A 31 -1.97 1.24 -7.91
C ARG A 31 -2.19 1.46 -9.41
N LEU A 32 -2.41 2.72 -9.79
CA LEU A 32 -2.59 3.10 -11.19
C LEU A 32 -1.24 3.06 -11.93
N PRO A 33 -1.23 2.74 -13.23
CA PRO A 33 -0.02 2.77 -14.02
C PRO A 33 0.50 4.20 -14.20
N GLY A 34 1.83 4.33 -14.31
CA GLY A 34 2.49 5.60 -14.56
C GLY A 34 3.71 5.83 -13.68
N ARG A 35 4.36 6.97 -13.88
CA ARG A 35 5.54 7.38 -13.10
C ARG A 35 5.19 7.92 -11.71
N GLU A 36 4.02 8.53 -11.59
CA GLU A 36 3.54 9.08 -10.32
C GLU A 36 2.73 8.02 -9.57
N TYR A 37 3.03 7.87 -8.28
CA TYR A 37 2.24 7.01 -7.41
C TYR A 37 0.84 7.58 -7.23
N ARG A 38 -0.16 6.82 -7.69
CA ARG A 38 -1.58 7.09 -7.50
C ARG A 38 -2.29 5.78 -7.28
N VAL A 39 -3.36 5.82 -6.49
CA VAL A 39 -4.23 4.67 -6.23
C VAL A 39 -5.68 5.04 -6.52
N GLN A 40 -6.45 4.02 -6.85
CA GLN A 40 -7.92 4.07 -6.80
C GLN A 40 -8.43 3.03 -5.81
N THR A 41 -9.59 3.28 -5.21
CA THR A 41 -10.26 2.32 -4.34
C THR A 41 -11.07 1.32 -5.15
N VAL A 42 -11.04 0.06 -4.73
CA VAL A 42 -11.84 -1.02 -5.33
C VAL A 42 -12.51 -1.85 -4.23
N LEU A 43 -13.69 -2.39 -4.52
CA LEU A 43 -14.38 -3.34 -3.66
C LEU A 43 -13.94 -4.76 -3.98
N VAL A 44 -13.35 -5.44 -3.03
CA VAL A 44 -12.89 -6.83 -3.18
C VAL A 44 -13.74 -7.74 -2.31
N PRO A 45 -14.37 -8.81 -2.86
CA PRO A 45 -15.08 -9.80 -2.06
C PRO A 45 -14.18 -10.41 -0.99
N ILE A 46 -14.67 -10.51 0.24
CA ILE A 46 -13.87 -11.00 1.37
C ILE A 46 -13.40 -12.43 1.14
N GLN A 47 -14.16 -13.24 0.38
CA GLN A 47 -13.83 -14.61 0.03
C GLN A 47 -12.58 -14.73 -0.84
N LYS A 48 -12.19 -13.66 -1.54
CA LYS A 48 -10.98 -13.63 -2.37
C LYS A 48 -9.73 -13.23 -1.60
N VAL A 49 -9.90 -12.56 -0.45
CA VAL A 49 -8.79 -12.06 0.39
C VAL A 49 -8.63 -12.87 1.68
N MET A 50 -9.67 -13.61 2.08
CA MET A 50 -9.59 -14.49 3.24
C MET A 50 -8.56 -15.58 3.00
N LEU A 51 -7.73 -15.83 4.02
CA LEU A 51 -6.73 -16.91 4.02
C LEU A 51 -5.69 -16.82 2.87
N THR A 52 -5.56 -15.65 2.24
CA THR A 52 -4.53 -15.37 1.25
C THR A 52 -3.59 -14.30 1.77
N GLU A 53 -2.33 -14.38 1.37
CA GLU A 53 -1.33 -13.37 1.67
C GLU A 53 -0.68 -12.86 0.39
N GLN A 54 -0.25 -11.59 0.41
CA GLN A 54 0.62 -11.04 -0.61
C GLN A 54 2.06 -11.32 -0.18
N VAL A 55 2.66 -12.38 -0.73
CA VAL A 55 4.09 -12.64 -0.51
C VAL A 55 4.94 -11.58 -1.21
N LEU A 56 6.12 -11.33 -0.65
CA LEU A 56 7.12 -10.49 -1.29
C LEU A 56 7.58 -11.19 -2.58
N PRO A 57 7.51 -10.52 -3.75
CA PRO A 57 8.05 -11.07 -4.99
C PRO A 57 9.52 -11.46 -4.84
N HIS A 58 9.95 -12.54 -5.51
CA HIS A 58 11.32 -13.02 -5.36
C HIS A 58 12.34 -12.01 -5.90
N GLU A 59 11.97 -11.29 -6.96
CA GLU A 59 12.75 -10.19 -7.54
C GLU A 59 12.98 -9.02 -6.58
N PHE A 60 12.21 -8.91 -5.49
CA PHE A 60 12.41 -7.89 -4.46
C PHE A 60 13.48 -8.28 -3.45
N ILE A 61 13.90 -9.55 -3.43
CA ILE A 61 14.93 -10.08 -2.52
C ILE A 61 16.25 -10.11 -3.27
N HIS A 62 17.28 -9.45 -2.73
CA HIS A 62 18.59 -9.44 -3.35
C HIS A 62 19.20 -10.86 -3.34
N PRO A 63 19.96 -11.28 -4.38
CA PRO A 63 20.53 -12.63 -4.44
C PRO A 63 21.45 -13.04 -3.29
N ASN A 64 21.97 -12.08 -2.52
CA ASN A 64 22.75 -12.35 -1.30
C ASN A 64 21.87 -12.89 -0.15
N GLY A 65 20.55 -12.76 -0.24
CA GLY A 65 19.58 -13.25 0.74
C GLY A 65 19.41 -12.38 1.99
N HIS A 66 20.05 -11.20 2.06
CA HIS A 66 20.02 -10.34 3.25
C HIS A 66 19.80 -8.86 2.95
N ASP A 67 19.38 -8.54 1.72
CA ASP A 67 19.05 -7.18 1.30
C ASP A 67 17.87 -7.21 0.31
N VAL A 68 17.36 -6.03 -0.03
CA VAL A 68 16.31 -5.82 -1.03
C VAL A 68 16.90 -5.33 -2.35
N THR A 69 16.22 -5.57 -3.45
CA THR A 69 16.63 -5.06 -4.76
C THR A 69 16.19 -3.62 -4.98
N THR A 70 16.74 -2.99 -6.02
CA THR A 70 16.25 -1.67 -6.48
C THR A 70 14.77 -1.72 -6.86
N ASP A 71 14.29 -2.83 -7.41
CA ASP A 71 12.86 -2.99 -7.76
C ASP A 71 11.96 -2.86 -6.53
N PHE A 72 12.37 -3.41 -5.39
CA PHE A 72 11.65 -3.21 -4.13
C PHE A 72 11.69 -1.75 -3.67
N ILE A 73 12.87 -1.12 -3.74
CA ILE A 73 13.05 0.29 -3.33
C ILE A 73 12.14 1.18 -4.19
N ASP A 74 12.17 1.02 -5.50
CA ASP A 74 11.35 1.79 -6.44
C ASP A 74 9.85 1.55 -6.20
N TRP A 75 9.47 0.33 -5.84
CA TRP A 75 8.09 -0.01 -5.50
C TRP A 75 7.63 0.64 -4.17
N CYS A 76 8.47 0.59 -3.14
CA CYS A 76 8.16 0.97 -1.76
C CYS A 76 8.34 2.48 -1.50
N HIS A 77 9.35 3.10 -2.09
CA HIS A 77 9.74 4.49 -1.82
C HIS A 77 8.57 5.49 -1.94
N PRO A 78 7.68 5.41 -2.95
CA PRO A 78 6.55 6.32 -3.03
C PRO A 78 5.56 6.22 -1.85
N LEU A 79 5.47 5.05 -1.19
CA LEU A 79 4.55 4.81 -0.07
C LEU A 79 4.93 5.62 1.19
N LEU A 80 6.20 6.02 1.31
CA LEU A 80 6.69 6.87 2.39
C LEU A 80 6.03 8.27 2.36
N GLY A 81 5.55 8.70 1.19
CA GLY A 81 4.95 10.01 0.97
C GLY A 81 5.97 11.14 0.82
N GLY A 82 5.56 12.36 1.20
CA GLY A 82 6.40 13.56 1.15
C GLY A 82 7.72 13.44 1.93
N PRO A 83 8.58 14.48 1.92
CA PRO A 83 9.92 14.39 2.50
C PRO A 83 9.85 13.85 3.93
N LEU A 84 10.71 12.86 4.20
CA LEU A 84 10.81 12.25 5.52
C LEU A 84 11.03 13.36 6.55
N ALA A 85 10.39 13.22 7.72
CA ALA A 85 10.62 14.16 8.81
C ALA A 85 12.12 14.20 9.12
N PRO A 86 12.70 15.38 9.39
CA PRO A 86 14.10 15.47 9.76
C PRO A 86 14.33 14.65 11.03
N PHE A 87 15.05 13.54 10.89
CA PHE A 87 15.53 12.78 12.03
C PHE A 87 16.78 13.45 12.57
N ALA A 88 16.96 13.47 13.89
CA ALA A 88 18.23 13.85 14.48
C ALA A 88 19.26 12.78 14.11
N MET A 89 20.21 13.11 13.24
CA MET A 89 21.41 12.29 13.10
C MET A 89 22.28 12.58 14.33
N LEU A 90 22.50 11.56 15.15
CA LEU A 90 23.56 11.60 16.15
C LEU A 90 24.88 11.45 15.40
N ASP A 91 25.68 12.51 15.40
CA ASP A 91 27.09 12.41 15.04
C ASP A 91 27.77 11.57 16.13
N ILE A 92 27.93 10.27 15.87
CA ILE A 92 28.69 9.33 16.72
C ILE A 92 30.06 9.12 16.10
#